data_AF-Q7VJK2-F1
#
_entry.id   AF-Q7VJK2-F1
#
_cell.length_a   1.000
_cell.length_b   1.000
_cell.length_c   1.000
_cell.angle_alpha   90.00
_cell.angle_beta   90.00
_cell.angle_gamma   90.00
#
_symmetry.space_group_name_H-M   'P 1'
#
loop_
_entity.id
_entity.type
_entity.pdbx_description
1 polymer ?
#
loop_
_entity_poly.entity_id
_entity_poly.type
_entity_poly.pdbx_seq_one_letter_code
_entity_poly.pdbx_strand_id
1 'polypeptide(L)'
;MSKLNSEPIKIQIRDVNYNPIQNATIKVIERKTNKILYNEESLNGEVILDDIENLKSCHAFRVEIQHPHYKPAPKTNSSCVREAHRGKYHTLEYHYQDKLLVSNVYAEIREQIQYTCEDNDANTIYLPKRIYDIDNHTFIEQEALQAINNLQIHLKAYYNQDNIPNKEKQSNEQKRIYQEQKKETRWGIIIGSLDESQPVKDNAAFQILKNNDDYELKGEEIVLNLKQEWLNQTIRIYAFIENPNHKVGNTLYIYAPIEYKEEGLIDVSGYFLSIAGVMGKNLVIKGVRFASELQGNRYVRRENRESQGIARESLSNKEAREWYVNTQLPKVKELGSRILTLEERAKFHFNFRNQARKDARDAMKDRKKAEELDKTDPIQTWEEWIEYVRKEKGLTNMEDIYNYTIEASSRSRPSVNKSLGVVPK
;
A
#
# COMPACT_ATOMS: atom_id res chain seq x y z
N MET A 1 51.60 -10.84 -41.69
CA MET A 1 50.70 -11.15 -40.57
C MET A 1 49.35 -10.58 -40.93
N SER A 2 48.28 -11.38 -40.93
CA SER A 2 46.93 -10.89 -41.24
C SER A 2 46.57 -9.74 -40.31
N LYS A 3 46.08 -8.61 -40.86
CA LYS A 3 45.61 -7.43 -40.14
C LYS A 3 44.29 -7.69 -39.39
N LEU A 4 44.19 -8.84 -38.73
CA LEU A 4 43.05 -9.20 -37.91
C LEU A 4 42.96 -8.18 -36.77
N ASN A 5 41.77 -7.62 -36.58
CA ASN A 5 41.42 -6.68 -35.51
C ASN A 5 42.12 -5.31 -35.63
N SER A 6 41.98 -4.68 -36.81
CA SER A 6 42.27 -3.24 -36.99
C SER A 6 41.03 -2.35 -36.86
N GLU A 7 39.86 -2.95 -36.61
CA GLU A 7 38.56 -2.29 -36.48
C GLU A 7 37.75 -2.95 -35.34
N PRO A 8 36.73 -2.27 -34.78
CA PRO A 8 35.90 -2.83 -33.73
C PRO A 8 35.20 -4.13 -34.18
N ILE A 9 35.14 -5.10 -33.28
CA ILE A 9 34.39 -6.35 -33.52
C ILE A 9 32.94 -6.10 -33.12
N LYS A 10 32.03 -6.23 -34.09
CA LYS A 10 30.58 -6.13 -33.86
C LYS A 10 30.01 -7.53 -33.70
N ILE A 11 29.26 -7.79 -32.65
CA ILE A 11 28.60 -9.07 -32.37
C ILE A 11 27.11 -8.81 -32.20
N GLN A 12 26.29 -9.65 -32.81
CA GLN A 12 24.83 -9.61 -32.63
C GLN A 12 24.36 -10.99 -32.18
N ILE A 13 23.71 -11.04 -31.03
CA ILE A 13 23.03 -12.24 -30.54
C ILE A 13 21.57 -12.18 -30.96
N ARG A 14 21.08 -13.29 -31.51
CA ARG A 14 19.72 -13.41 -32.00
C ARG A 14 19.13 -14.78 -31.68
N ASP A 15 17.82 -14.88 -31.74
CA ASP A 15 17.14 -16.17 -31.66
C ASP A 15 17.24 -16.93 -33.00
N VAL A 16 16.78 -18.18 -33.01
CA VAL A 16 16.69 -19.02 -34.22
C VAL A 16 15.74 -18.47 -35.29
N ASN A 17 14.95 -17.44 -34.98
CA ASN A 17 14.04 -16.75 -35.90
C ASN A 17 14.60 -15.42 -36.40
N TYR A 18 15.89 -15.16 -36.14
CA TYR A 18 16.62 -13.97 -36.56
C TYR A 18 16.27 -12.67 -35.81
N ASN A 19 15.58 -12.74 -34.68
CA ASN A 19 15.29 -11.57 -33.84
C ASN A 19 16.43 -11.29 -32.86
N PRO A 20 16.86 -10.03 -32.66
CA PRO A 20 17.83 -9.69 -31.63
C PRO A 20 17.34 -10.05 -30.22
N ILE A 21 18.22 -10.62 -29.40
CA ILE A 21 17.90 -10.99 -28.01
C ILE A 21 18.11 -9.76 -27.12
N GLN A 22 17.04 -9.27 -26.51
CA GLN A 22 17.07 -8.08 -25.67
C GLN A 22 17.36 -8.42 -24.20
N ASN A 23 17.88 -7.46 -23.44
CA ASN A 23 18.12 -7.54 -21.99
C ASN A 23 18.89 -8.80 -21.54
N ALA A 24 19.93 -9.16 -22.29
CA ALA A 24 20.80 -10.27 -21.96
C ALA A 24 22.14 -9.74 -21.45
N THR A 25 22.66 -10.32 -20.37
CA THR A 25 24.08 -10.15 -20.03
C THR A 25 24.90 -10.97 -21.00
N ILE A 26 25.76 -10.30 -21.78
CA ILE A 26 26.57 -10.93 -22.81
C ILE A 26 28.00 -10.98 -22.33
N LYS A 27 28.58 -12.18 -22.34
CA LYS A 27 29.96 -12.42 -21.97
C LYS A 27 30.74 -12.88 -23.19
N VAL A 28 31.73 -12.09 -23.61
CA VAL A 28 32.64 -12.43 -24.70
C VAL A 28 33.98 -12.84 -24.12
N ILE A 29 34.44 -14.03 -24.48
CA ILE A 29 35.63 -14.66 -23.90
C ILE A 29 36.58 -15.04 -25.03
N GLU A 30 37.84 -14.57 -24.96
CA GLU A 30 38.89 -15.00 -25.86
C GLU A 30 39.18 -16.50 -25.66
N ARG A 31 39.11 -17.30 -26.73
CA ARG A 31 39.26 -18.76 -26.62
C ARG A 31 40.65 -19.22 -26.18
N LYS A 32 41.70 -18.50 -26.59
CA LYS A 32 43.09 -18.92 -26.34
C LYS A 32 43.51 -18.73 -24.89
N THR A 33 43.09 -17.63 -24.28
CA THR A 33 43.56 -17.19 -22.95
C THR A 33 42.46 -17.28 -21.88
N ASN A 34 41.21 -17.49 -22.28
CA ASN A 34 40.02 -17.31 -21.45
C ASN A 34 39.86 -15.89 -20.86
N LYS A 35 40.55 -14.89 -21.41
CA LYS A 35 40.38 -13.48 -21.05
C LYS A 35 38.95 -13.05 -21.37
N ILE A 36 38.30 -12.40 -20.40
CA ILE A 36 37.00 -11.76 -20.62
C ILE A 36 37.26 -10.46 -21.38
N LEU A 37 36.69 -10.36 -22.57
CA LEU A 37 36.79 -9.18 -23.44
C LEU A 37 35.60 -8.24 -23.22
N TYR A 38 34.46 -8.78 -22.80
CA TYR A 38 33.22 -8.05 -22.55
C TYR A 38 32.34 -8.84 -21.59
N ASN A 39 31.65 -8.16 -20.69
CA ASN A 39 30.71 -8.76 -19.74
C ASN A 39 29.75 -7.70 -19.22
N GLU A 40 28.80 -7.30 -20.05
CA GLU A 40 27.81 -6.27 -19.71
C GLU A 40 26.42 -6.67 -20.23
N GLU A 41 25.41 -5.98 -19.73
CA GLU A 41 24.03 -6.13 -20.19
C GLU A 41 23.83 -5.39 -21.52
N SER A 42 23.24 -6.08 -22.49
CA SER A 42 22.89 -5.52 -23.79
C SER A 42 21.38 -5.45 -23.94
N LEU A 43 20.86 -4.24 -24.20
CA LEU A 43 19.43 -3.98 -24.38
C LEU A 43 18.89 -4.53 -25.70
N ASN A 44 19.71 -4.58 -26.74
CA ASN A 44 19.29 -4.95 -28.10
C ASN A 44 20.03 -6.18 -28.65
N GLY A 45 20.82 -6.87 -27.83
CA GLY A 45 21.58 -8.04 -28.25
C GLY A 45 22.79 -7.69 -29.11
N GLU A 46 23.23 -6.44 -29.11
CA GLU A 46 24.43 -6.01 -29.81
C GLU A 46 25.58 -5.75 -28.84
N VAL A 47 26.78 -6.08 -29.29
CA VAL A 47 28.04 -5.79 -28.58
C VAL A 47 29.02 -5.22 -29.60
N ILE A 48 29.67 -4.13 -29.22
CA ILE A 48 30.77 -3.54 -29.98
C ILE A 48 32.01 -3.59 -29.10
N LEU A 49 33.01 -4.35 -29.54
CA LEU A 49 34.32 -4.40 -28.91
C LEU A 49 35.23 -3.42 -29.64
N ASP A 50 35.46 -2.24 -29.07
CA ASP A 50 36.21 -1.14 -29.69
C ASP A 50 37.64 -0.96 -29.16
N ASP A 51 38.02 -1.70 -28.11
CA ASP A 51 39.39 -1.75 -27.60
C ASP A 51 40.33 -2.55 -28.52
N ILE A 52 40.74 -1.90 -29.61
CA ILE A 52 41.55 -2.50 -30.68
C ILE A 52 42.86 -3.07 -30.13
N GLU A 53 43.51 -2.40 -29.19
CA GLU A 53 44.78 -2.85 -28.61
C GLU A 53 44.62 -4.20 -27.89
N ASN A 54 43.57 -4.33 -27.06
CA ASN A 54 43.28 -5.59 -26.37
C ASN A 54 42.79 -6.70 -27.31
N LEU A 55 42.34 -6.37 -28.52
CA LEU A 55 41.87 -7.32 -29.52
C LEU A 55 42.95 -7.78 -30.50
N LYS A 56 44.11 -7.11 -30.61
CA LYS A 56 45.16 -7.48 -31.59
C LYS A 56 45.57 -8.95 -31.55
N SER A 57 45.55 -9.59 -30.38
CA SER A 57 45.89 -11.02 -30.22
C SER A 57 44.69 -11.97 -30.32
N CYS A 58 43.45 -11.45 -30.34
CA CYS A 58 42.22 -12.23 -30.30
C CYS A 58 41.92 -12.87 -31.66
N HIS A 59 42.27 -14.15 -31.81
CA HIS A 59 41.98 -14.89 -33.04
C HIS A 59 40.56 -15.48 -33.07
N ALA A 60 40.02 -15.83 -31.91
CA ALA A 60 38.70 -16.42 -31.78
C ALA A 60 38.13 -16.14 -30.39
N PHE A 61 36.81 -15.98 -30.34
CA PHE A 61 36.07 -15.80 -29.10
C PHE A 61 34.92 -16.79 -29.01
N ARG A 62 34.48 -17.06 -27.78
CA ARG A 62 33.16 -17.63 -27.52
C ARG A 62 32.28 -16.56 -26.89
N VAL A 63 30.99 -16.67 -27.12
CA VAL A 63 30.00 -15.82 -26.48
C VAL A 63 29.11 -16.71 -25.65
N GLU A 64 28.88 -16.30 -24.42
CA GLU A 64 27.92 -16.89 -23.51
C GLU A 64 26.94 -15.80 -23.12
N ILE A 65 25.68 -16.16 -22.91
CA ILE A 65 24.66 -15.22 -22.44
C ILE A 65 24.06 -15.71 -21.13
N GLN A 66 23.75 -14.76 -20.26
CA GLN A 66 22.84 -14.97 -19.16
C GLN A 66 21.51 -14.32 -19.53
N HIS A 67 20.53 -15.16 -19.85
CA HIS A 67 19.18 -14.72 -20.19
C HIS A 67 18.17 -15.78 -19.72
N PRO A 68 17.01 -15.38 -19.17
CA PRO A 68 16.04 -16.32 -18.59
C PRO A 68 15.40 -17.27 -19.63
N HIS A 69 15.42 -16.92 -20.92
CA HIS A 69 14.64 -17.61 -21.97
C HIS A 69 15.49 -18.42 -22.96
N TYR A 70 16.81 -18.21 -23.00
CA TYR A 70 17.71 -18.80 -24.00
C TYR A 70 18.77 -19.66 -23.35
N LYS A 71 19.23 -20.69 -24.06
CA LYS A 71 20.35 -21.51 -23.60
C LYS A 71 21.61 -20.62 -23.48
N PRO A 72 22.50 -20.85 -22.49
CA PRO A 72 23.66 -19.97 -22.29
C PRO A 72 24.67 -19.98 -23.43
N ALA A 73 24.72 -21.07 -24.20
CA ALA A 73 25.62 -21.24 -25.33
C ALA A 73 24.86 -21.11 -26.66
N PRO A 74 25.45 -20.49 -27.68
CA PRO A 74 24.82 -20.37 -28.99
C PRO A 74 24.76 -21.72 -29.69
N LYS A 75 23.72 -21.91 -30.50
CA LYS A 75 23.59 -23.00 -31.47
C LYS A 75 24.69 -22.94 -32.51
N THR A 76 24.93 -21.74 -33.04
CA THR A 76 25.98 -21.49 -34.01
C THR A 76 27.29 -21.31 -33.27
N ASN A 77 28.29 -22.13 -33.60
CA ASN A 77 29.62 -21.96 -33.06
C ASN A 77 30.14 -20.56 -33.38
N SER A 78 30.58 -19.82 -32.35
CA SER A 78 31.21 -18.53 -32.58
C SER A 78 32.50 -18.73 -33.38
N SER A 79 32.49 -18.06 -34.53
CA SER A 79 33.43 -18.15 -35.63
C SER A 79 34.75 -17.49 -35.25
N CYS A 80 35.87 -18.05 -35.72
CA CYS A 80 37.15 -17.36 -35.70
C CYS A 80 36.97 -15.93 -36.25
N VAL A 81 37.73 -14.96 -35.73
CA VAL A 81 37.71 -13.61 -36.30
C VAL A 81 38.29 -13.71 -37.71
N ARG A 82 37.47 -13.35 -38.71
CA ARG A 82 37.80 -13.49 -40.14
C ARG A 82 37.67 -12.14 -40.82
N GLU A 83 38.55 -11.86 -41.78
CA GLU A 83 38.49 -10.65 -42.62
C GLU A 83 37.11 -10.45 -43.29
N ALA A 84 36.39 -11.53 -43.61
CA ALA A 84 35.04 -11.47 -44.17
C ALA A 84 33.98 -10.80 -43.27
N HIS A 85 34.22 -10.69 -41.96
CA HIS A 85 33.33 -10.01 -41.00
C HIS A 85 33.75 -8.56 -40.73
N ARG A 86 34.76 -8.05 -41.44
CA ARG A 86 35.20 -6.65 -41.31
C ARG A 86 34.03 -5.70 -41.61
N GLY A 87 33.71 -4.84 -40.65
CA GLY A 87 32.58 -3.91 -40.71
C GLY A 87 31.18 -4.55 -40.57
N LYS A 88 31.07 -5.89 -40.42
CA LYS A 88 29.81 -6.62 -40.29
C LYS A 88 29.66 -7.23 -38.88
N TYR A 89 28.44 -7.60 -38.52
CA TYR A 89 28.19 -8.32 -37.27
C TYR A 89 28.60 -9.78 -37.38
N HIS A 90 29.30 -10.27 -36.35
CA HIS A 90 29.36 -11.69 -36.01
C HIS A 90 28.02 -12.07 -35.39
N THR A 91 27.19 -12.76 -36.15
CA THR A 91 25.86 -13.11 -35.68
C THR A 91 25.82 -14.50 -35.06
N LEU A 92 25.26 -14.60 -33.86
CA LEU A 92 25.16 -15.84 -33.09
C LEU A 92 23.71 -16.15 -32.75
N GLU A 93 23.29 -17.36 -33.08
CA GLU A 93 21.92 -17.84 -32.85
C GLU A 93 21.86 -18.64 -31.56
N TYR A 94 20.87 -18.33 -30.72
CA TYR A 94 20.61 -19.04 -29.48
C TYR A 94 19.28 -19.76 -29.53
N HIS A 95 19.25 -21.00 -29.01
CA HIS A 95 18.03 -21.76 -28.83
C HIS A 95 17.27 -21.29 -27.59
N TYR A 96 15.94 -21.30 -27.68
CA TYR A 96 15.09 -21.23 -26.50
C TYR A 96 15.42 -22.38 -25.55
N GLN A 97 15.28 -22.11 -24.26
CA GLN A 97 15.26 -23.20 -23.27
C GLN A 97 13.94 -23.96 -23.45
N ASP A 98 13.99 -25.29 -23.50
CA ASP A 98 12.80 -26.17 -23.60
C ASP A 98 12.02 -26.23 -22.26
N LYS A 99 12.20 -25.21 -21.43
CA LYS A 99 11.78 -25.11 -20.05
C LYS A 99 11.01 -23.83 -19.85
N LEU A 100 9.76 -23.99 -19.46
CA LEU A 100 8.89 -22.90 -19.11
C LEU A 100 9.22 -22.46 -17.69
N LEU A 101 9.50 -21.17 -17.52
CA LEU A 101 9.66 -20.55 -16.22
C LEU A 101 8.55 -19.52 -16.08
N VAL A 102 7.89 -19.51 -14.92
CA VAL A 102 6.98 -18.42 -14.59
C VAL A 102 7.82 -17.13 -14.56
N SER A 103 7.37 -16.13 -15.30
CA SER A 103 8.00 -14.82 -15.40
C SER A 103 7.23 -13.76 -14.64
N ASN A 104 5.90 -13.90 -14.56
CA ASN A 104 5.04 -12.98 -13.83
C ASN A 104 3.77 -13.69 -13.35
N VAL A 105 3.09 -13.08 -12.39
CA VAL A 105 1.80 -13.52 -11.86
C VAL A 105 0.84 -12.35 -11.97
N TYR A 106 -0.36 -12.61 -12.48
CA TYR A 106 -1.47 -11.68 -12.49
C TYR A 106 -2.52 -12.13 -11.48
N ALA A 107 -3.10 -11.16 -10.78
CA ALA A 107 -4.19 -11.37 -9.85
C ALA A 107 -5.30 -10.36 -10.11
N GLU A 108 -6.53 -10.82 -10.09
CA GLU A 108 -7.74 -10.01 -10.28
C GLU A 108 -8.83 -10.50 -9.34
N ILE A 109 -9.60 -9.59 -8.72
CA ILE A 109 -10.79 -9.97 -7.97
C ILE A 109 -12.01 -9.92 -8.88
N ARG A 110 -12.84 -10.95 -8.78
CA ARG A 110 -14.17 -10.98 -9.38
C ARG A 110 -15.21 -11.24 -8.30
N GLU A 111 -16.26 -10.43 -8.29
CA GLU A 111 -17.51 -10.77 -7.62
C GLU A 111 -18.28 -11.76 -8.49
N GLN A 112 -19.05 -12.68 -7.88
CA GLN A 112 -19.97 -13.56 -8.62
C GLN A 112 -21.01 -12.77 -9.46
N ILE A 113 -21.18 -11.47 -9.20
CA ILE A 113 -22.07 -10.55 -9.92
C ILE A 113 -21.22 -9.47 -10.62
N GLN A 114 -20.66 -9.83 -11.77
CA GLN A 114 -20.31 -9.00 -12.93
C GLN A 114 -19.97 -7.49 -12.75
N TYR A 115 -19.15 -7.10 -11.77
CA TYR A 115 -18.53 -5.78 -11.74
C TYR A 115 -17.05 -5.88 -11.34
N THR A 116 -16.17 -5.40 -12.21
CA THR A 116 -14.76 -5.15 -11.95
C THR A 116 -14.63 -3.92 -11.07
N CYS A 117 -14.00 -4.01 -9.89
CA CYS A 117 -13.71 -2.84 -9.05
C CYS A 117 -12.79 -1.87 -9.80
N GLU A 118 -13.19 -0.60 -9.89
CA GLU A 118 -12.52 0.43 -10.73
C GLU A 118 -11.10 0.81 -10.26
N ASP A 119 -10.72 0.47 -9.02
CA ASP A 119 -9.45 0.88 -8.39
C ASP A 119 -8.38 -0.24 -8.25
N ASN A 120 -8.58 -1.41 -8.87
CA ASN A 120 -7.62 -2.50 -8.77
C ASN A 120 -6.45 -2.31 -9.75
N ASP A 121 -5.26 -2.04 -9.20
CA ASP A 121 -3.99 -2.10 -9.94
C ASP A 121 -3.38 -3.51 -9.86
N ALA A 122 -2.48 -3.84 -10.79
CA ALA A 122 -1.88 -5.17 -10.91
C ALA A 122 -1.19 -5.72 -9.63
N ASN A 123 -0.87 -4.87 -8.66
CA ASN A 123 -0.14 -5.21 -7.42
C ASN A 123 -0.83 -4.68 -6.13
N THR A 124 -2.04 -4.13 -6.22
CA THR A 124 -2.75 -3.59 -5.05
C THR A 124 -4.23 -3.85 -5.21
N ILE A 125 -4.79 -4.62 -4.30
CA ILE A 125 -6.20 -4.99 -4.34
C ILE A 125 -6.96 -4.17 -3.30
N TYR A 126 -7.90 -3.36 -3.77
CA TYR A 126 -8.89 -2.74 -2.90
C TYR A 126 -10.16 -3.57 -3.00
N LEU A 127 -10.57 -4.20 -1.88
CA LEU A 127 -11.87 -4.84 -1.83
C LEU A 127 -12.95 -3.77 -2.08
N PRO A 128 -14.07 -4.10 -2.77
CA PRO A 128 -15.07 -3.12 -3.14
C PRO A 128 -15.53 -2.35 -1.90
N LYS A 129 -15.39 -1.01 -1.97
CA LYS A 129 -15.82 -0.11 -0.91
C LYS A 129 -17.32 -0.28 -0.72
N ARG A 130 -17.72 -0.86 0.42
CA ARG A 130 -19.12 -1.00 0.77
C ARG A 130 -19.46 0.03 1.82
N ILE A 131 -20.42 0.86 1.44
CA ILE A 131 -20.92 1.97 2.25
C ILE A 131 -22.08 1.42 3.08
N TYR A 132 -21.88 1.30 4.39
CA TYR A 132 -22.91 0.83 5.31
C TYR A 132 -23.48 1.97 6.15
N ASP A 133 -24.81 1.99 6.30
CA ASP A 133 -25.53 2.94 7.17
C ASP A 133 -25.41 2.51 8.64
N ILE A 134 -25.11 3.44 9.55
CA ILE A 134 -24.49 3.16 10.87
C ILE A 134 -25.45 2.48 11.86
N ASP A 135 -26.75 2.41 11.56
CA ASP A 135 -27.79 2.14 12.55
C ASP A 135 -27.86 0.69 13.08
N ASN A 136 -27.10 -0.28 12.54
CA ASN A 136 -27.21 -1.69 12.95
C ASN A 136 -25.89 -2.50 12.90
N HIS A 137 -24.94 -2.18 13.78
CA HIS A 137 -23.58 -2.75 13.80
C HIS A 137 -23.46 -4.28 13.67
N THR A 138 -24.32 -5.08 14.34
CA THR A 138 -24.20 -6.55 14.35
C THR A 138 -24.67 -7.22 13.06
N PHE A 139 -25.67 -6.64 12.38
CA PHE A 139 -26.18 -7.15 11.09
C PHE A 139 -25.21 -6.82 9.95
N ILE A 140 -24.60 -5.63 10.02
CA ILE A 140 -23.66 -5.10 9.04
C ILE A 140 -22.35 -5.89 9.00
N GLU A 141 -21.81 -6.30 10.15
CA GLU A 141 -20.60 -7.14 10.22
C GLU A 141 -20.85 -8.53 9.61
N GLN A 142 -22.01 -9.14 9.89
CA GLN A 142 -22.37 -10.43 9.31
C GLN A 142 -22.56 -10.35 7.79
N GLU A 143 -23.19 -9.27 7.31
CA GLU A 143 -23.40 -9.03 5.87
C GLU A 143 -22.08 -8.73 5.15
N ALA A 144 -21.18 -7.96 5.76
CA ALA A 144 -19.83 -7.71 5.24
C ALA A 144 -18.97 -8.99 5.22
N LEU A 145 -19.05 -9.83 6.25
CA LEU A 145 -18.38 -11.13 6.27
C LEU A 145 -18.96 -12.11 5.24
N GLN A 146 -20.29 -12.12 5.06
CA GLN A 146 -20.94 -12.90 4.00
C GLN A 146 -20.54 -12.41 2.60
N ALA A 147 -20.36 -11.10 2.41
CA ALA A 147 -19.88 -10.54 1.16
C ALA A 147 -18.45 -10.99 0.82
N ILE A 148 -17.57 -11.06 1.82
CA ILE A 148 -16.19 -11.54 1.65
C ILE A 148 -16.17 -12.99 1.17
N ASN A 149 -17.09 -13.83 1.65
CA ASN A 149 -17.20 -15.22 1.21
C ASN A 149 -17.58 -15.36 -0.29
N ASN A 150 -18.11 -14.31 -0.90
CA ASN A 150 -18.50 -14.29 -2.32
C ASN A 150 -17.41 -13.70 -3.23
N LEU A 151 -16.28 -13.22 -2.67
CA LEU A 151 -15.18 -12.66 -3.42
C LEU A 151 -14.18 -13.74 -3.83
N GLN A 152 -13.89 -13.80 -5.13
CA GLN A 152 -12.93 -14.74 -5.71
C GLN A 152 -11.72 -14.00 -6.26
N ILE A 153 -10.54 -14.51 -5.94
CA ILE A 153 -9.27 -14.06 -6.51
C ILE A 153 -8.94 -14.99 -7.68
N HIS A 154 -8.99 -14.44 -8.87
CA HIS A 154 -8.54 -15.08 -10.10
C HIS A 154 -7.06 -14.85 -10.27
N LEU A 155 -6.30 -15.93 -10.42
CA LEU A 155 -4.86 -15.89 -10.57
C LEU A 155 -4.47 -16.50 -11.92
N LYS A 156 -3.52 -15.86 -12.58
CA LYS A 156 -2.95 -16.32 -13.86
C LYS A 156 -1.44 -16.23 -13.86
N ALA A 157 -0.78 -17.34 -14.15
CA ALA A 157 0.66 -17.39 -14.32
C ALA A 157 1.03 -17.01 -15.76
N TYR A 158 1.99 -16.11 -15.88
CA TYR A 158 2.64 -15.77 -17.15
C TYR A 158 4.03 -16.36 -17.17
N TYR A 159 4.48 -16.73 -18.37
CA TYR A 159 5.72 -17.45 -18.55
C TYR A 159 6.70 -16.67 -19.41
N ASN A 160 7.96 -17.02 -19.26
CA ASN A 160 9.06 -16.49 -20.06
C ASN A 160 8.75 -16.46 -21.57
N GLN A 161 8.02 -17.45 -22.08
CA GLN A 161 7.70 -17.59 -23.51
C GLN A 161 6.52 -16.72 -23.99
N ASP A 162 5.68 -16.16 -23.10
CA ASP A 162 4.44 -15.49 -23.52
C ASP A 162 4.68 -14.16 -24.23
N ASN A 163 5.76 -13.47 -23.87
CA ASN A 163 6.16 -12.14 -24.39
C ASN A 163 7.28 -12.21 -25.43
N ILE A 164 7.64 -13.40 -25.89
CA ILE A 164 8.74 -13.59 -26.82
C ILE A 164 8.29 -13.24 -28.25
N PRO A 165 9.07 -12.44 -29.00
CA PRO A 165 8.81 -12.18 -30.40
C PRO A 165 8.68 -13.47 -31.22
N ASN A 166 7.69 -13.54 -32.11
CA ASN A 166 7.46 -14.68 -33.01
C ASN A 166 7.13 -16.03 -32.34
N LYS A 167 6.51 -16.04 -31.13
CA LYS A 167 6.01 -17.27 -30.48
C LYS A 167 5.16 -18.17 -31.38
N GLU A 168 4.49 -17.60 -32.39
CA GLU A 168 3.67 -18.32 -33.36
C GLU A 168 4.45 -19.33 -34.19
N LYS A 169 5.75 -19.09 -34.40
CA LYS A 169 6.69 -19.94 -35.17
C LYS A 169 7.20 -21.15 -34.40
N GLN A 170 6.79 -21.34 -33.14
CA GLN A 170 7.11 -22.54 -32.37
C GLN A 170 6.50 -23.78 -33.04
N SER A 171 7.25 -24.90 -33.02
CA SER A 171 6.76 -26.18 -33.52
C SER A 171 5.57 -26.68 -32.71
N ASN A 172 4.72 -27.53 -33.31
CA ASN A 172 3.57 -28.11 -32.62
C ASN A 172 3.99 -28.95 -31.40
N GLU A 173 5.13 -29.63 -31.50
CA GLU A 173 5.68 -30.42 -30.39
C GLU A 173 6.09 -29.52 -29.22
N GLN A 174 6.75 -28.39 -29.48
CA GLN A 174 7.11 -27.41 -28.46
C GLN A 174 5.86 -26.81 -27.80
N LYS A 175 4.85 -26.43 -28.60
CA LYS A 175 3.57 -25.93 -28.09
C LYS A 175 2.92 -26.96 -27.16
N ARG A 176 2.91 -28.24 -27.54
CA ARG A 176 2.37 -29.33 -26.72
C ARG A 176 3.14 -29.49 -25.41
N ILE A 177 4.47 -29.55 -25.47
CA ILE A 177 5.33 -29.66 -24.28
C ILE A 177 5.07 -28.49 -23.32
N TYR A 178 4.94 -27.27 -23.83
CA TYR A 178 4.65 -26.11 -22.99
C TYR A 178 3.25 -26.17 -22.38
N GLN A 179 2.24 -26.59 -23.14
CA GLN A 179 0.88 -26.79 -22.59
C GLN A 179 0.85 -27.84 -21.48
N GLU A 180 1.62 -28.92 -21.60
CA GLU A 180 1.74 -29.89 -20.50
C GLU A 180 2.50 -29.31 -19.29
N GLN A 181 3.60 -28.56 -19.51
CA GLN A 181 4.32 -27.89 -18.41
C GLN A 181 3.44 -26.88 -17.65
N LYS A 182 2.57 -26.15 -18.36
CA LYS A 182 1.63 -25.19 -17.76
C LYS A 182 0.63 -25.85 -16.79
N LYS A 183 0.28 -27.13 -17.00
CA LYS A 183 -0.61 -27.87 -16.09
C LYS A 183 0.05 -28.20 -14.76
N GLU A 184 1.39 -28.28 -14.74
CA GLU A 184 2.17 -28.55 -13.53
C GLU A 184 2.54 -27.28 -12.74
N THR A 185 2.05 -26.11 -13.17
CA THR A 185 2.24 -24.86 -12.44
C THR A 185 1.61 -24.94 -11.06
N ARG A 186 2.42 -24.82 -10.02
CA ARG A 186 2.03 -24.81 -8.62
C ARG A 186 1.93 -23.38 -8.12
N TRP A 187 1.13 -23.21 -7.08
CA TRP A 187 0.86 -21.91 -6.47
C TRP A 187 1.22 -21.91 -4.99
N GLY A 188 1.72 -20.79 -4.50
CA GLY A 188 2.04 -20.61 -3.09
C GLY A 188 1.97 -19.16 -2.67
N ILE A 189 1.92 -18.94 -1.36
CA ILE A 189 1.78 -17.63 -0.76
C ILE A 189 2.80 -17.42 0.36
N ILE A 190 3.13 -16.15 0.56
CA ILE A 190 3.81 -15.66 1.76
C ILE A 190 2.91 -14.57 2.35
N ILE A 191 2.65 -14.67 3.66
CA ILE A 191 1.80 -13.74 4.40
C ILE A 191 2.68 -12.88 5.31
N GLY A 192 2.50 -11.56 5.27
CA GLY A 192 3.20 -10.58 6.10
C GLY A 192 2.30 -9.50 6.69
N SER A 193 2.89 -8.61 7.50
CA SER A 193 2.21 -7.50 8.17
C SER A 193 2.14 -6.25 7.26
N LEU A 194 1.09 -5.44 7.40
CA LEU A 194 0.93 -4.14 6.73
C LEU A 194 2.03 -3.13 7.09
N ASP A 195 2.56 -3.19 8.31
CA ASP A 195 3.58 -2.25 8.81
C ASP A 195 4.99 -2.51 8.23
N GLU A 196 5.19 -3.61 7.50
CA GLU A 196 6.47 -3.88 6.86
C GLU A 196 6.61 -2.97 5.63
N SER A 197 7.40 -1.91 5.76
CA SER A 197 7.73 -0.96 4.69
C SER A 197 8.56 -1.57 3.54
N GLN A 198 8.80 -2.87 3.59
CA GLN A 198 9.59 -3.68 2.66
C GLN A 198 8.74 -4.89 2.29
N PRO A 199 8.86 -5.42 1.04
CA PRO A 199 8.17 -6.66 0.67
C PRO A 199 8.48 -7.75 1.70
N VAL A 200 7.46 -8.56 2.01
CA VAL A 200 7.52 -9.62 3.04
C VAL A 200 8.87 -10.33 2.98
N LYS A 201 9.62 -10.32 4.10
CA LYS A 201 11.00 -10.82 4.15
C LYS A 201 11.05 -12.24 3.58
N ASP A 202 12.06 -12.54 2.76
CA ASP A 202 12.27 -13.84 2.10
C ASP A 202 12.37 -15.05 3.07
N ASN A 203 12.37 -14.81 4.39
CA ASN A 203 12.39 -15.83 5.44
C ASN A 203 11.02 -16.13 6.06
N ALA A 204 9.95 -15.46 5.62
CA ALA A 204 8.59 -15.77 6.05
C ALA A 204 8.17 -17.15 5.50
N ALA A 205 7.37 -17.89 6.28
CA ALA A 205 7.01 -19.27 5.95
C ALA A 205 6.19 -19.33 4.66
N PHE A 206 6.83 -19.80 3.58
CA PHE A 206 6.18 -20.07 2.30
C PHE A 206 5.16 -21.20 2.44
N GLN A 207 3.92 -20.96 2.02
CA GLN A 207 2.82 -21.92 2.09
C GLN A 207 2.38 -22.31 0.69
N ILE A 208 2.39 -23.61 0.38
CA ILE A 208 1.82 -24.12 -0.87
C ILE A 208 0.30 -24.06 -0.77
N LEU A 209 -0.34 -23.53 -1.81
CA LEU A 209 -1.80 -23.46 -1.87
C LEU A 209 -2.38 -24.83 -2.19
N LYS A 210 -3.39 -25.22 -1.40
CA LYS A 210 -4.05 -26.51 -1.49
C LYS A 210 -5.57 -26.36 -1.46
N ASN A 211 -6.29 -27.32 -2.02
CA ASN A 211 -7.75 -27.41 -1.91
C ASN A 211 -8.17 -27.96 -0.53
N ASN A 212 -9.49 -28.09 -0.31
CA ASN A 212 -10.06 -28.57 0.96
C ASN A 212 -9.66 -30.02 1.31
N ASP A 213 -9.25 -30.80 0.31
CA ASP A 213 -8.80 -32.20 0.46
C ASP A 213 -7.26 -32.30 0.56
N ASP A 214 -6.57 -31.19 0.82
CA ASP A 214 -5.10 -31.07 0.96
C ASP A 214 -4.30 -31.38 -0.33
N TYR A 215 -4.94 -31.39 -1.50
CA TYR A 215 -4.25 -31.48 -2.79
C TYR A 215 -3.73 -30.12 -3.24
N GLU A 216 -2.49 -30.08 -3.73
CA GLU A 216 -1.87 -28.86 -4.29
C GLU A 216 -2.72 -28.29 -5.44
N LEU A 217 -2.96 -26.99 -5.40
CA LEU A 217 -3.59 -26.29 -6.52
C LEU A 217 -2.58 -26.17 -7.67
N LYS A 218 -2.97 -26.73 -8.82
CA LYS A 218 -2.16 -26.74 -10.04
C LYS A 218 -2.90 -26.18 -11.23
N GLY A 219 -2.15 -25.59 -12.16
CA GLY A 219 -2.63 -25.08 -13.44
C GLY A 219 -2.16 -23.67 -13.73
N GLU A 220 -2.28 -23.28 -15.00
CA GLU A 220 -1.97 -21.93 -15.48
C GLU A 220 -2.85 -20.85 -14.85
N GLU A 221 -4.11 -21.18 -14.60
CA GLU A 221 -5.10 -20.32 -13.97
C GLU A 221 -5.75 -21.06 -12.81
N ILE A 222 -5.88 -20.38 -11.66
CA ILE A 222 -6.59 -20.90 -10.50
C ILE A 222 -7.52 -19.82 -9.94
N VAL A 223 -8.53 -20.26 -9.20
CA VAL A 223 -9.46 -19.38 -8.49
C VAL A 223 -9.41 -19.72 -7.01
N LEU A 224 -9.25 -18.69 -6.18
CA LEU A 224 -9.23 -18.81 -4.73
C LEU A 224 -10.41 -18.04 -4.14
N ASN A 225 -11.06 -18.61 -3.14
CA ASN A 225 -11.98 -17.84 -2.31
C ASN A 225 -11.15 -16.98 -1.33
N LEU A 226 -11.51 -15.71 -1.21
CA LEU A 226 -10.87 -14.83 -0.25
C LEU A 226 -11.13 -15.33 1.17
N LYS A 227 -10.07 -15.52 1.97
CA LYS A 227 -10.20 -15.94 3.37
C LYS A 227 -10.27 -14.73 4.30
N GLN A 228 -11.08 -14.80 5.34
CA GLN A 228 -11.16 -13.74 6.35
C GLN A 228 -9.82 -13.50 7.05
N GLU A 229 -9.02 -14.55 7.26
CA GLU A 229 -7.70 -14.46 7.90
C GLU A 229 -6.65 -13.71 7.07
N TRP A 230 -6.93 -13.44 5.79
CA TRP A 230 -6.07 -12.70 4.85
C TRP A 230 -6.31 -11.20 4.85
N LEU A 231 -7.32 -10.73 5.57
CA LEU A 231 -7.65 -9.31 5.65
C LEU A 231 -6.56 -8.54 6.41
N ASN A 232 -6.25 -7.34 5.92
CA ASN A 232 -5.25 -6.45 6.48
C ASN A 232 -3.85 -7.09 6.54
N GLN A 233 -3.54 -7.92 5.55
CA GLN A 233 -2.24 -8.54 5.38
C GLN A 233 -1.67 -8.17 4.02
N THR A 234 -0.34 -8.19 3.96
CA THR A 234 0.38 -8.18 2.70
C THR A 234 0.57 -9.62 2.28
N ILE A 235 -0.02 -10.02 1.15
CA ILE A 235 0.03 -11.38 0.65
C ILE A 235 0.81 -11.39 -0.64
N ARG A 236 1.91 -12.12 -0.68
CA ARG A 236 2.68 -12.29 -1.89
C ARG A 236 2.37 -13.64 -2.50
N ILE A 237 1.84 -13.64 -3.71
CA ILE A 237 1.42 -14.84 -4.43
C ILE A 237 2.48 -15.20 -5.46
N TYR A 238 2.85 -16.47 -5.47
CA TYR A 238 3.87 -17.04 -6.34
C TYR A 238 3.26 -18.14 -7.18
N ALA A 239 3.66 -18.18 -8.45
CA ALA A 239 3.46 -19.33 -9.31
C ALA A 239 4.82 -19.90 -9.73
N PHE A 240 4.94 -21.22 -9.78
CA PHE A 240 6.20 -21.88 -10.09
C PHE A 240 6.00 -23.30 -10.62
N ILE A 241 6.87 -23.74 -11.53
CA ILE A 241 6.86 -25.13 -12.02
C ILE A 241 7.84 -25.98 -11.20
N GLU A 242 9.09 -25.55 -11.04
CA GLU A 242 10.11 -26.36 -10.35
C GLU A 242 10.49 -25.85 -8.95
N ASN A 243 10.66 -24.54 -8.79
CA ASN A 243 11.07 -23.93 -7.52
C ASN A 243 10.39 -22.56 -7.36
N PRO A 244 9.79 -22.24 -6.19
CA PRO A 244 9.33 -20.90 -5.88
C PRO A 244 10.51 -19.93 -5.85
N ASN A 245 10.79 -19.32 -6.99
CA ASN A 245 11.77 -18.25 -7.06
C ASN A 245 11.14 -16.98 -6.46
N HIS A 246 11.73 -16.45 -5.39
CA HIS A 246 11.26 -15.27 -4.65
C HIS A 246 11.11 -14.00 -5.54
N LYS A 247 11.68 -14.01 -6.75
CA LYS A 247 11.55 -12.95 -7.75
C LYS A 247 10.27 -13.02 -8.60
N VAL A 248 9.57 -14.16 -8.59
CA VAL A 248 8.42 -14.43 -9.47
C VAL A 248 7.15 -14.49 -8.62
N GLY A 249 6.83 -13.37 -8.01
CA GLY A 249 5.65 -13.24 -7.18
C GLY A 249 5.05 -11.85 -7.30
N ASN A 250 3.73 -11.81 -7.33
CA ASN A 250 2.99 -10.56 -7.30
C ASN A 250 2.58 -10.29 -5.85
N THR A 251 2.78 -9.04 -5.41
CA THR A 251 2.40 -8.62 -4.06
C THR A 251 0.99 -8.09 -4.14
N LEU A 252 0.11 -8.59 -3.28
CA LEU A 252 -1.25 -8.13 -3.13
C LEU A 252 -1.38 -7.55 -1.72
N TYR A 253 -1.78 -6.30 -1.66
CA TYR A 253 -2.27 -5.71 -0.42
C TYR A 253 -3.76 -5.98 -0.37
N ILE A 254 -4.25 -6.64 0.69
CA ILE A 254 -5.67 -6.91 0.88
C ILE A 254 -6.18 -6.05 2.03
N TYR A 255 -6.90 -4.99 1.70
CA TYR A 255 -7.51 -4.09 2.68
C TYR A 255 -8.92 -4.54 3.02
N ALA A 256 -9.27 -4.61 4.31
CA ALA A 256 -10.66 -4.77 4.71
C ALA A 256 -11.48 -3.53 4.26
N PRO A 257 -12.58 -3.69 3.52
CA PRO A 257 -13.34 -2.58 2.94
C PRO A 257 -14.39 -2.10 3.95
N ILE A 258 -13.96 -1.64 5.12
CA ILE A 258 -14.88 -1.01 6.07
C ILE A 258 -14.61 0.49 6.04
N GLU A 259 -15.19 1.15 5.04
CA GLU A 259 -15.41 2.60 5.07
C GLU A 259 -16.87 2.84 5.45
N TYR A 260 -17.09 3.40 6.64
CA TYR A 260 -18.37 3.97 7.01
C TYR A 260 -18.68 5.16 6.08
N LYS A 261 -19.94 5.37 5.69
CA LYS A 261 -20.35 6.54 4.89
C LYS A 261 -20.03 7.83 5.66
N GLU A 262 -18.88 8.44 5.38
CA GLU A 262 -18.64 9.86 5.63
C GLU A 262 -19.09 10.62 4.38
N GLU A 263 -20.32 11.15 4.38
CA GLU A 263 -20.65 12.20 3.42
C GLU A 263 -19.82 13.45 3.76
N GLY A 264 -18.74 13.67 3.00
CA GLY A 264 -18.03 14.95 2.88
C GLY A 264 -16.60 15.00 3.47
N LEU A 265 -15.61 14.62 2.67
CA LEU A 265 -14.17 14.90 2.85
C LEU A 265 -13.87 16.41 2.75
N ILE A 266 -13.03 16.97 3.64
CA ILE A 266 -11.81 17.74 3.29
C ILE A 266 -10.76 17.60 4.43
N ASP A 267 -9.52 17.34 4.01
CA ASP A 267 -8.25 17.37 4.76
C ASP A 267 -7.89 18.77 5.31
N VAL A 268 -7.51 18.87 6.59
CA VAL A 268 -6.49 19.84 7.02
C VAL A 268 -5.88 19.47 8.39
N SER A 269 -4.54 19.61 8.43
CA SER A 269 -3.59 19.59 9.54
C SER A 269 -3.02 18.22 9.91
N GLY A 270 -1.83 17.97 9.36
CA GLY A 270 -1.07 16.75 9.53
C GLY A 270 -0.64 16.48 10.96
N TYR A 271 -0.69 15.21 11.30
CA TYR A 271 0.24 14.55 12.21
C TYR A 271 0.33 13.09 11.77
N PHE A 272 1.54 12.63 11.43
CA PHE A 272 1.85 11.21 11.35
C PHE A 272 1.77 10.62 12.75
N LEU A 273 1.19 9.42 12.90
CA LEU A 273 1.63 8.43 13.89
C LEU A 273 1.19 7.02 13.48
N SER A 274 2.22 6.25 13.12
CA SER A 274 2.31 4.80 13.03
C SER A 274 1.56 4.06 14.15
N ILE A 275 0.90 2.94 13.84
CA ILE A 275 0.54 1.95 14.86
C ILE A 275 1.12 0.60 14.48
N ALA A 276 2.27 0.32 15.11
CA ALA A 276 2.85 -0.99 15.24
C ALA A 276 1.86 -1.98 15.89
N GLY A 277 1.61 -3.10 15.21
CA GLY A 277 0.92 -4.26 15.78
C GLY A 277 1.80 -5.07 16.73
N VAL A 278 1.38 -5.17 18.00
CA VAL A 278 1.68 -6.33 18.86
C VAL A 278 0.37 -6.85 19.44
N MET A 279 0.19 -8.16 19.24
CA MET A 279 -0.96 -9.01 19.53
C MET A 279 -1.36 -9.11 21.01
N GLY A 280 -2.59 -9.59 21.24
CA GLY A 280 -2.88 -10.50 22.34
C GLY A 280 -3.70 -9.93 23.50
N LYS A 281 -4.90 -10.49 23.69
CA LYS A 281 -5.79 -10.44 24.88
C LYS A 281 -6.26 -9.09 25.45
N ASN A 282 -5.79 -7.94 24.96
CA ASN A 282 -6.27 -6.60 25.36
C ASN A 282 -7.17 -5.90 24.30
N LEU A 283 -7.76 -6.67 23.39
CA LEU A 283 -8.40 -6.19 22.16
C LEU A 283 -9.62 -5.26 22.36
N VAL A 284 -10.30 -5.32 23.51
CA VAL A 284 -11.49 -4.47 23.74
C VAL A 284 -11.12 -3.01 24.01
N ILE A 285 -9.90 -2.69 24.47
CA ILE A 285 -9.60 -1.34 24.96
C ILE A 285 -8.93 -0.45 23.88
N LYS A 286 -8.16 -1.02 22.95
CA LYS A 286 -7.41 -0.23 21.94
C LYS A 286 -8.22 0.13 20.69
N GLY A 287 -9.06 -0.78 20.17
CA GLY A 287 -9.94 -0.49 19.03
C GLY A 287 -11.00 0.56 19.37
N VAL A 288 -11.51 0.50 20.61
CA VAL A 288 -12.41 1.51 21.17
C VAL A 288 -11.73 2.87 21.20
N ARG A 289 -10.49 2.95 21.68
CA ARG A 289 -9.74 4.21 21.84
C ARG A 289 -9.54 4.96 20.50
N PHE A 290 -9.14 4.25 19.44
CA PHE A 290 -8.97 4.90 18.15
C PHE A 290 -10.31 5.41 17.56
N ALA A 291 -11.40 4.65 17.75
CA ALA A 291 -12.74 5.04 17.29
C ALA A 291 -13.29 6.25 18.08
N SER A 292 -13.08 6.33 19.39
CA SER A 292 -13.56 7.46 20.21
C SER A 292 -12.78 8.75 19.99
N GLU A 293 -11.46 8.70 19.77
CA GLU A 293 -10.68 9.90 19.43
C GLU A 293 -11.13 10.47 18.05
N LEU A 294 -11.38 9.61 17.06
CA LEU A 294 -11.92 10.01 15.75
C LEU A 294 -13.36 10.56 15.85
N GLN A 295 -14.25 9.89 16.58
CA GLN A 295 -15.62 10.36 16.82
C GLN A 295 -15.62 11.70 17.56
N GLY A 296 -14.78 11.85 18.58
CA GLY A 296 -14.63 13.08 19.34
C GLY A 296 -14.24 14.25 18.44
N ASN A 297 -13.24 14.09 17.59
CA ASN A 297 -12.81 15.14 16.66
C ASN A 297 -13.88 15.47 15.59
N ARG A 298 -14.64 14.48 15.10
CA ARG A 298 -15.78 14.70 14.20
C ARG A 298 -16.88 15.54 14.86
N TYR A 299 -17.24 15.23 16.10
CA TYR A 299 -18.23 16.00 16.85
C TYR A 299 -17.77 17.44 17.07
N VAL A 300 -16.50 17.66 17.44
CA VAL A 300 -15.94 19.01 17.58
C VAL A 300 -16.01 19.79 16.26
N ARG A 301 -15.73 19.16 15.12
CA ARG A 301 -15.81 19.80 13.79
C ARG A 301 -17.25 20.15 13.41
N ARG A 302 -18.21 19.22 13.53
CA ARG A 302 -19.61 19.46 13.16
C ARG A 302 -20.27 20.57 13.98
N GLU A 303 -19.81 20.73 15.22
CA GLU A 303 -20.37 21.72 16.15
C GLU A 303 -19.69 23.08 16.09
N ASN A 304 -18.71 23.25 15.20
CA ASN A 304 -18.05 24.53 14.99
C ASN A 304 -19.01 25.58 14.38
N ARG A 305 -18.62 26.87 14.44
CA ARG A 305 -19.51 27.94 13.96
C ARG A 305 -19.81 27.83 12.46
N GLU A 306 -18.84 27.40 11.65
CA GLU A 306 -18.94 27.39 10.19
C GLU A 306 -19.98 26.36 9.73
N SER A 307 -19.94 25.16 10.32
CA SER A 307 -20.91 24.09 10.11
C SER A 307 -22.32 24.46 10.59
N GLN A 308 -22.43 25.36 11.56
CA GLN A 308 -23.71 25.89 12.03
C GLN A 308 -24.18 27.14 11.27
N GLY A 309 -23.49 27.53 10.19
CA GLY A 309 -23.86 28.67 9.35
C GLY A 309 -23.64 30.04 10.02
N ILE A 310 -22.86 30.10 11.09
CA ILE A 310 -22.56 31.33 11.82
C ILE A 310 -21.34 32.00 11.20
N ALA A 311 -21.58 33.13 10.53
CA ALA A 311 -20.54 33.96 9.95
C ALA A 311 -19.62 34.55 11.03
N ARG A 312 -18.37 34.88 10.66
CA ARG A 312 -17.47 35.63 11.54
C ARG A 312 -18.08 36.99 11.86
N GLU A 313 -17.83 37.48 13.07
CA GLU A 313 -18.20 38.84 13.48
C GLU A 313 -19.70 39.17 13.34
N SER A 314 -20.54 38.14 13.38
CA SER A 314 -21.97 38.25 13.08
C SER A 314 -22.86 38.38 14.32
N LEU A 315 -22.39 37.92 15.49
CA LEU A 315 -23.17 37.86 16.72
C LEU A 315 -22.77 38.97 17.70
N SER A 316 -23.74 39.56 18.39
CA SER A 316 -23.48 40.40 19.56
C SER A 316 -22.86 39.58 20.71
N ASN A 317 -22.28 40.27 21.70
CA ASN A 317 -21.71 39.62 22.89
C ASN A 317 -22.73 38.76 23.64
N LYS A 318 -24.00 39.18 23.65
CA LYS A 318 -25.10 38.42 24.26
C LYS A 318 -25.44 37.19 23.42
N GLU A 319 -25.62 37.33 22.12
CA GLU A 319 -25.98 36.22 21.22
C GLU A 319 -24.87 35.16 21.16
N ALA A 320 -23.60 35.58 21.06
CA ALA A 320 -22.45 34.67 21.10
C ALA A 320 -22.41 33.89 22.43
N ARG A 321 -22.77 34.54 23.54
CA ARG A 321 -22.86 33.89 24.85
C ARG A 321 -24.04 32.93 24.96
N GLU A 322 -25.21 33.32 24.46
CA GLU A 322 -26.40 32.46 24.41
C GLU A 322 -26.12 31.21 23.58
N TRP A 323 -25.49 31.36 22.42
CA TRP A 323 -25.07 30.25 21.58
C TRP A 323 -24.09 29.30 22.29
N TYR A 324 -23.04 29.84 22.91
CA TYR A 324 -22.10 29.04 23.69
C TYR A 324 -22.78 28.27 24.83
N VAL A 325 -23.63 28.95 25.61
CA VAL A 325 -24.24 28.35 26.81
C VAL A 325 -25.37 27.38 26.49
N ASN A 326 -26.27 27.75 25.59
CA ASN A 326 -27.52 27.02 25.33
C ASN A 326 -27.43 26.06 24.15
N THR A 327 -26.41 26.20 23.29
CA THR A 327 -26.22 25.31 22.13
C THR A 327 -24.99 24.43 22.32
N GLN A 328 -23.84 25.00 22.66
CA GLN A 328 -22.58 24.24 22.69
C GLN A 328 -22.44 23.37 23.96
N LEU A 329 -22.72 23.91 25.15
CA LEU A 329 -22.54 23.15 26.40
C LEU A 329 -23.47 21.92 26.55
N PRO A 330 -24.75 21.95 26.16
CA PRO A 330 -25.60 20.75 26.17
C PRO A 330 -25.08 19.68 25.21
N LYS A 331 -24.60 20.09 24.03
CA LYS A 331 -24.05 19.17 23.01
C LYS A 331 -22.77 18.48 23.46
N VAL A 332 -21.88 19.19 24.18
CA VAL A 332 -20.71 18.55 24.82
C VAL A 332 -21.13 17.37 25.69
N LYS A 333 -22.17 17.55 26.52
CA LYS A 333 -22.65 16.51 27.44
C LYS A 333 -23.27 15.34 26.68
N GLU A 334 -24.13 15.64 25.71
CA GLU A 334 -24.80 14.64 24.89
C GLU A 334 -23.79 13.79 24.11
N LEU A 335 -22.89 14.43 23.37
CA LEU A 335 -21.93 13.75 22.50
C LEU A 335 -20.84 13.06 23.33
N GLY A 336 -20.40 13.66 24.42
CA GLY A 336 -19.41 13.07 25.31
C GLY A 336 -19.91 11.81 26.02
N SER A 337 -21.23 11.70 26.26
CA SER A 337 -21.82 10.48 26.82
C SER A 337 -21.65 9.25 25.92
N ARG A 338 -21.45 9.45 24.61
CA ARG A 338 -21.25 8.40 23.60
C ARG A 338 -19.80 7.90 23.55
N ILE A 339 -18.87 8.61 24.20
CA ILE A 339 -17.45 8.24 24.26
C ILE A 339 -17.24 7.25 25.39
N LEU A 340 -16.68 6.09 25.08
CA LEU A 340 -16.66 4.93 25.97
C LEU A 340 -15.65 5.08 27.12
N THR A 341 -14.38 5.46 26.85
CA THR A 341 -13.37 5.53 27.90
C THR A 341 -13.33 6.89 28.60
N LEU A 342 -12.95 6.89 29.87
CA LEU A 342 -12.93 8.08 30.71
C LEU A 342 -11.88 9.12 30.26
N GLU A 343 -10.67 8.67 29.90
CA GLU A 343 -9.59 9.55 29.42
C GLU A 343 -10.03 10.29 28.15
N GLU A 344 -10.63 9.58 27.21
CA GLU A 344 -11.01 10.14 25.92
C GLU A 344 -12.24 11.02 26.02
N ARG A 345 -13.19 10.64 26.88
CA ARG A 345 -14.31 11.50 27.22
C ARG A 345 -13.80 12.81 27.80
N ALA A 346 -12.80 12.78 28.68
CA ALA A 346 -12.19 14.00 29.23
C ALA A 346 -11.48 14.83 28.16
N LYS A 347 -10.67 14.21 27.29
CA LYS A 347 -10.01 14.88 26.16
C LYS A 347 -11.02 15.50 25.18
N PHE A 348 -12.08 14.78 24.84
CA PHE A 348 -13.16 15.30 24.00
C PHE A 348 -13.85 16.49 24.63
N HIS A 349 -14.29 16.38 25.89
CA HIS A 349 -14.94 17.46 26.61
C HIS A 349 -14.07 18.73 26.65
N PHE A 350 -12.77 18.56 26.88
CA PHE A 350 -11.81 19.64 26.88
C PHE A 350 -11.63 20.27 25.49
N ASN A 351 -11.36 19.46 24.47
CA ASN A 351 -11.13 19.92 23.10
C ASN A 351 -12.37 20.63 22.55
N PHE A 352 -13.56 20.04 22.74
CA PHE A 352 -14.83 20.64 22.33
C PHE A 352 -15.05 21.98 22.99
N ARG A 353 -14.84 22.08 24.30
CA ARG A 353 -15.00 23.35 25.01
C ARG A 353 -14.06 24.42 24.46
N ASN A 354 -12.81 24.08 24.21
CA ASN A 354 -11.83 25.03 23.69
C ASN A 354 -12.20 25.49 22.28
N GLN A 355 -12.67 24.58 21.43
CA GLN A 355 -13.18 24.92 20.11
C GLN A 355 -14.43 25.82 20.20
N ALA A 356 -15.41 25.47 21.05
CA ALA A 356 -16.60 26.28 21.25
C ALA A 356 -16.28 27.68 21.79
N ARG A 357 -15.25 27.82 22.65
CA ARG A 357 -14.75 29.12 23.12
C ARG A 357 -14.14 29.93 21.98
N LYS A 358 -13.32 29.30 21.15
CA LYS A 358 -12.71 29.93 19.97
C LYS A 358 -13.77 30.39 18.98
N ASP A 359 -14.71 29.50 18.65
CA ASP A 359 -15.79 29.80 17.72
C ASP A 359 -16.71 30.90 18.21
N ALA A 360 -17.00 30.94 19.52
CA ALA A 360 -17.80 32.02 20.10
C ALA A 360 -17.07 33.37 19.96
N ARG A 361 -15.74 33.39 20.19
CA ARG A 361 -14.91 34.59 20.00
C ARG A 361 -14.83 35.00 18.53
N ASP A 362 -14.74 34.07 17.61
CA ASP A 362 -14.72 34.36 16.17
C ASP A 362 -16.07 34.88 15.66
N ALA A 363 -17.17 34.40 16.24
CA ALA A 363 -18.52 34.87 15.92
C ALA A 363 -18.83 36.26 16.50
N MET A 364 -18.11 36.72 17.54
CA MET A 364 -18.34 38.02 18.16
C MET A 364 -18.03 39.18 17.21
N LYS A 365 -19.03 40.06 17.02
CA LYS A 365 -18.92 41.34 16.30
C LYS A 365 -18.01 42.34 17.03
N ASP A 366 -17.95 42.27 18.35
CA ASP A 366 -17.05 43.09 19.16
C ASP A 366 -15.65 42.47 19.22
N ARG A 367 -14.83 42.79 18.21
CA ARG A 367 -13.46 42.27 18.09
C ARG A 367 -12.55 42.70 19.23
N LYS A 368 -12.72 43.92 19.75
CA LYS A 368 -11.94 44.42 20.90
C LYS A 368 -12.18 43.55 22.13
N LYS A 369 -13.44 43.20 22.39
CA LYS A 369 -13.77 42.31 23.52
C LYS A 369 -13.28 40.88 23.29
N ALA A 370 -13.34 40.37 22.06
CA ALA A 370 -12.78 39.05 21.71
C ALA A 370 -11.26 38.99 21.96
N GLU A 371 -10.51 40.00 21.52
CA GLU A 371 -9.06 40.09 21.75
C GLU A 371 -8.70 40.24 23.23
N GLU A 372 -9.49 40.99 24.01
CA GLU A 372 -9.33 41.09 25.47
C GLU A 372 -9.51 39.72 26.13
N LEU A 373 -10.50 38.94 25.68
CA LEU A 373 -10.74 37.58 26.19
C LEU A 373 -9.64 36.59 25.80
N ASP A 374 -8.96 36.78 24.68
CA ASP A 374 -7.79 35.96 24.31
C ASP A 374 -6.60 36.22 25.23
N LYS A 375 -6.45 37.45 25.75
CA LYS A 375 -5.39 37.83 26.70
C LYS A 375 -5.73 37.45 28.14
N THR A 376 -6.97 37.70 28.58
CA THR A 376 -7.38 37.53 29.98
C THR A 376 -7.80 36.11 30.32
N ASP A 377 -8.34 35.37 29.34
CA ASP A 377 -8.78 33.99 29.48
C ASP A 377 -8.23 33.17 28.29
N PRO A 378 -6.92 32.91 28.20
CA PRO A 378 -6.35 32.16 27.07
C PRO A 378 -6.96 30.75 26.95
N ILE A 379 -6.94 30.21 25.73
CA ILE A 379 -7.27 28.81 25.49
C ILE A 379 -6.03 27.99 25.86
N GLN A 380 -6.17 27.10 26.84
CA GLN A 380 -5.07 26.31 27.35
C GLN A 380 -4.84 25.06 26.51
N THR A 381 -3.60 24.59 26.49
CA THR A 381 -3.23 23.23 26.05
C THR A 381 -3.67 22.19 27.06
N TRP A 382 -3.70 20.92 26.66
CA TRP A 382 -4.09 19.81 27.53
C TRP A 382 -3.16 19.67 28.73
N GLU A 383 -1.86 19.85 28.50
CA GLU A 383 -0.80 19.76 29.50
C GLU A 383 -0.92 20.89 30.53
N GLU A 384 -1.12 22.13 30.08
CA GLU A 384 -1.34 23.29 30.95
C GLU A 384 -2.61 23.15 31.80
N TRP A 385 -3.67 22.58 31.20
CA TRP A 385 -4.91 22.31 31.93
C TRP A 385 -4.71 21.26 33.02
N ILE A 386 -4.04 20.15 32.72
CA ILE A 386 -3.71 19.12 33.72
C ILE A 386 -2.89 19.73 34.87
N GLU A 387 -1.89 20.54 34.54
CA GLU A 387 -1.04 21.20 35.54
C GLU A 387 -1.84 22.17 36.42
N TYR A 388 -2.73 22.97 35.81
CA TYR A 388 -3.65 23.84 36.53
C TYR A 388 -4.54 23.04 37.50
N VAL A 389 -5.15 21.94 37.05
CA VAL A 389 -6.02 21.11 37.88
C VAL A 389 -5.24 20.51 39.06
N ARG A 390 -4.01 20.05 38.83
CA ARG A 390 -3.13 19.54 39.89
C ARG A 390 -2.81 20.60 40.94
N LYS A 391 -2.43 21.80 40.50
CA LYS A 391 -2.01 22.89 41.39
C LYS A 391 -3.18 23.51 42.16
N GLU A 392 -4.27 23.83 41.46
CA GLU A 392 -5.37 24.64 42.02
C GLU A 392 -6.49 23.79 42.67
N LYS A 393 -6.60 22.52 42.28
CA LYS A 393 -7.59 21.59 42.86
C LYS A 393 -6.97 20.51 43.74
N GLY A 394 -5.63 20.41 43.77
CA GLY A 394 -4.93 19.41 44.58
C GLY A 394 -5.16 17.96 44.14
N LEU A 395 -5.68 17.75 42.92
CA LEU A 395 -5.97 16.42 42.40
C LEU A 395 -4.68 15.79 41.85
N THR A 396 -4.33 14.60 42.33
CA THR A 396 -3.09 13.91 41.94
C THR A 396 -3.34 12.67 41.07
N ASN A 397 -4.50 12.03 41.21
CA ASN A 397 -4.93 10.89 40.40
C ASN A 397 -5.50 11.35 39.04
N MET A 398 -5.09 10.69 37.95
CA MET A 398 -5.58 10.95 36.60
C MET A 398 -7.08 10.70 36.44
N GLU A 399 -7.65 9.70 37.11
CA GLU A 399 -9.10 9.44 37.06
C GLU A 399 -9.91 10.62 37.60
N ASP A 400 -9.50 11.19 38.74
CA ASP A 400 -10.13 12.36 39.33
C ASP A 400 -9.94 13.61 38.45
N ILE A 401 -8.76 13.77 37.85
CA ILE A 401 -8.47 14.84 36.89
C ILE A 401 -9.38 14.72 35.66
N TYR A 402 -9.60 13.51 35.14
CA TYR A 402 -10.49 13.28 33.99
C TYR A 402 -11.95 13.58 34.33
N ASN A 403 -12.44 13.07 35.46
CA ASN A 403 -13.79 13.36 35.94
C ASN A 403 -13.99 14.86 36.16
N TYR A 404 -13.06 15.53 36.84
CA TYR A 404 -13.09 16.98 37.01
C TYR A 404 -13.08 17.72 35.67
N THR A 405 -12.30 17.26 34.69
CA THR A 405 -12.21 17.88 33.37
C THR A 405 -13.51 17.78 32.58
N ILE A 406 -14.17 16.62 32.58
CA ILE A 406 -15.49 16.41 31.98
C ILE A 406 -16.49 17.40 32.58
N GLU A 407 -16.51 17.45 33.91
CA GLU A 407 -17.41 18.23 34.75
C GLU A 407 -17.22 19.75 34.50
N ALA A 408 -15.99 20.24 34.66
CA ALA A 408 -15.61 21.63 34.42
C ALA A 408 -15.87 22.06 32.97
N SER A 409 -15.66 21.16 32.02
CA SER A 409 -15.83 21.49 30.61
C SER A 409 -17.29 21.72 30.23
N SER A 410 -18.20 21.09 30.97
CA SER A 410 -19.65 21.20 30.75
C SER A 410 -20.33 22.32 31.55
N ARG A 411 -19.59 23.07 32.38
CA ARG A 411 -20.11 24.21 33.18
C ARG A 411 -19.98 25.55 32.46
N SER A 412 -20.97 26.42 32.64
CA SER A 412 -20.90 27.84 32.26
C SER A 412 -20.47 28.71 33.45
N ARG A 413 -19.93 29.90 33.19
CA ARG A 413 -19.57 30.89 34.24
C ARG A 413 -20.82 31.73 34.59
N PRO A 414 -21.42 31.62 35.81
CA PRO A 414 -22.68 32.28 36.13
C PRO A 414 -22.60 33.82 36.15
N SER A 415 -21.46 34.37 36.58
CA SER A 415 -21.24 35.83 36.62
C SER A 415 -21.34 36.46 35.24
N VAL A 416 -20.73 35.84 34.22
CA VAL A 416 -20.76 36.29 32.82
C VAL A 416 -22.17 36.15 32.22
N ASN A 417 -22.89 35.08 32.59
CA ASN A 417 -24.27 34.89 32.15
C ASN A 417 -25.16 36.02 32.69
N LYS A 418 -25.01 36.35 33.98
CA LYS A 418 -25.76 37.43 34.64
C LYS A 418 -25.45 38.80 34.03
N SER A 419 -24.18 39.13 33.76
CA SER A 419 -23.80 40.42 33.19
C SER A 419 -24.31 40.64 31.77
N LEU A 420 -24.54 39.57 31.01
CA LEU A 420 -25.05 39.62 29.64
C LEU A 420 -26.57 39.31 29.55
N GLY A 421 -27.23 39.04 30.68
CA GLY A 421 -28.64 38.69 30.72
C GLY A 421 -28.98 37.36 30.02
N VAL A 422 -28.06 36.39 30.06
CA VAL A 422 -28.21 35.06 29.46
C VAL A 422 -28.66 34.06 30.52
N VAL A 423 -29.73 33.33 30.24
CA VAL A 423 -30.24 32.26 31.12
C VAL A 423 -29.91 30.90 30.48
N PRO A 424 -29.13 30.03 31.17
CA PRO A 424 -28.94 28.65 30.75
C PRO A 424 -30.27 27.92 30.67
N LYS A 425 -30.54 27.26 29.53
CA LYS A 425 -31.75 26.46 29.31
C LYS A 425 -31.58 25.03 29.76
#